data_AF-A0A920QI24-F1
#
_entry.id   AF-A0A920QI24-F1
#
_cell.length_a   1.000
_cell.length_b   1.000
_cell.length_c   1.000
_cell.angle_alpha   90.00
_cell.angle_beta   90.00
_cell.angle_gamma   90.00
#
_symmetry.space_group_name_H-M   'P 1'
#
loop_
_entity.id
_entity.type
_entity.pdbx_description
1 polymer ?
#
loop_
_entity_poly.entity_id
_entity_poly.type
_entity_poly.pdbx_seq_one_letter_code
_entity_poly.pdbx_strand_id
1 'polypeptide(L)'
;MELEGKGMPEGVRVLEAVSSRVWNKTGVWAEFEWSCETYLQTGQMMPDDGLDQLRTHDAVYLGAVGFPSVPDHVSFLGPADSHS
;
A
#
# COMPACT_ATOMS: atom_id res chain seq x y z
N MET A 1 -17.18 1.00 -10.59
CA MET A 1 -17.48 0.47 -9.26
C MET A 1 -17.32 -1.04 -9.35
N GLU A 2 -16.08 -1.48 -9.23
CA GLU A 2 -15.70 -2.88 -8.98
C GLU A 2 -14.55 -2.76 -8.00
N LEU A 3 -14.82 -3.15 -6.74
CA LEU A 3 -13.82 -3.21 -5.69
C LEU A 3 -13.42 -4.68 -5.61
N GLU A 4 -12.56 -5.12 -6.54
CA GLU A 4 -11.83 -6.39 -6.40
C GLU A 4 -10.46 -6.08 -5.81
N GLY A 5 -10.46 -5.56 -4.58
CA GLY A 5 -9.27 -5.14 -3.86
C GLY A 5 -9.07 -5.93 -2.59
N LYS A 6 -7.98 -6.69 -2.48
CA LYS A 6 -7.57 -7.35 -1.24
C LYS A 6 -6.94 -6.32 -0.30
N GLY A 7 -7.76 -5.44 0.27
CA GLY A 7 -7.33 -4.37 1.19
C GLY A 7 -8.49 -3.91 2.07
N MET A 8 -8.20 -3.25 3.21
CA MET A 8 -9.16 -2.86 4.27
C MET A 8 -10.36 -2.04 3.75
N PRO A 9 -11.48 -2.68 3.33
CA PRO A 9 -12.51 -1.99 2.58
C PRO A 9 -13.33 -1.04 3.48
N GLU A 10 -13.42 -1.33 4.77
CA GLU A 10 -14.04 -0.46 5.76
C GLU A 10 -13.32 0.89 5.87
N GLY A 11 -11.99 0.89 5.83
CA GLY A 11 -11.19 2.11 5.94
C GLY A 11 -11.40 3.05 4.75
N VAL A 12 -11.37 2.48 3.54
CA VAL A 12 -11.65 3.22 2.31
C VAL A 12 -13.06 3.81 2.33
N ARG A 13 -14.08 3.04 2.72
CA ARG A 13 -15.48 3.53 2.82
C ARG A 13 -15.61 4.73 3.77
N VAL A 14 -14.90 4.71 4.90
CA VAL A 14 -14.91 5.85 5.83
C VAL A 14 -14.21 7.06 5.21
N LEU A 15 -13.05 6.87 4.57
CA LEU A 15 -12.32 7.95 3.91
C LEU A 15 -13.12 8.58 2.77
N GLU A 16 -13.84 7.79 1.98
CA GLU A 16 -14.75 8.30 0.94
C GLU A 16 -15.93 9.09 1.54
N ALA A 17 -16.53 8.58 2.61
CA ALA A 17 -17.63 9.27 3.28
C ALA A 17 -17.20 10.60 3.89
N VAL A 18 -16.01 10.67 4.48
CA VAL A 18 -15.45 11.91 5.03
C VAL A 18 -15.05 12.87 3.91
N SER A 19 -14.38 12.38 2.87
CA SER A 19 -13.90 13.22 1.76
C SER A 19 -15.04 13.90 1.02
N SER A 20 -16.13 13.15 0.76
CA SER A 20 -17.32 13.70 0.13
C SER A 20 -18.09 14.67 1.03
N ARG A 21 -18.28 14.34 2.33
CA ARG A 21 -19.16 15.13 3.22
C ARG A 21 -18.49 16.32 3.89
N VAL A 22 -17.21 16.21 4.20
CA VAL A 22 -16.48 17.21 5.01
C VAL A 22 -15.58 18.06 4.13
N TRP A 23 -14.86 17.44 3.19
CA TRP A 23 -13.87 18.14 2.37
C TRP A 23 -14.38 18.52 0.98
N ASN A 24 -15.55 18.03 0.57
CA ASN A 24 -16.11 18.17 -0.77
C ASN A 24 -15.07 17.85 -1.86
N LYS A 25 -14.28 16.81 -1.63
CA LYS A 25 -13.25 16.30 -2.53
C LYS A 25 -13.48 14.82 -2.79
N THR A 26 -13.20 14.41 -4.01
CA THR A 26 -13.14 13.00 -4.42
C THR A 26 -11.70 12.66 -4.77
N GLY A 27 -11.16 11.64 -4.13
CA GLY A 27 -9.85 11.08 -4.46
C GLY A 27 -9.96 10.03 -5.56
N VAL A 28 -8.87 9.80 -6.28
CA VAL A 28 -8.68 8.62 -7.13
C VAL A 28 -7.82 7.64 -6.35
N TRP A 29 -8.31 6.42 -6.18
CA TRP A 29 -7.57 5.35 -5.52
C TRP A 29 -6.81 4.52 -6.55
N ALA A 30 -5.55 4.25 -6.25
CA ALA A 30 -4.76 3.22 -6.92
C ALA A 30 -4.51 2.11 -5.91
N GLU A 31 -4.79 0.87 -6.30
CA GLU A 31 -4.57 -0.30 -5.47
C GLU A 31 -3.33 -1.05 -5.96
N PHE A 32 -2.51 -1.49 -5.01
CA PHE A 32 -1.27 -2.20 -5.29
C PHE A 32 -1.28 -3.52 -4.53
N GLU A 33 -1.00 -4.63 -5.21
CA GLU A 33 -0.85 -5.97 -4.61
C GLU A 33 0.53 -6.14 -3.96
N TRP A 34 0.94 -5.15 -3.16
CA TRP A 34 2.21 -5.12 -2.43
C TRP A 34 1.97 -5.59 -1.01
N SER A 35 2.53 -6.74 -0.64
CA SER A 35 2.31 -7.34 0.66
C SER A 35 3.43 -8.31 1.05
N CYS A 36 3.50 -8.67 2.34
CA CYS A 36 4.38 -9.78 2.78
C CYS A 36 4.00 -11.10 2.09
N GLU A 37 2.74 -11.32 1.75
CA GLU A 37 2.31 -12.51 1.02
C GLU A 37 2.87 -12.51 -0.41
N THR A 38 2.85 -11.36 -1.08
CA THR A 38 3.51 -11.16 -2.39
C THR A 38 5.00 -11.46 -2.28
N TYR A 39 5.68 -10.95 -1.25
CA TYR A 39 7.10 -11.22 -1.00
C TYR A 39 7.38 -12.72 -0.80
N LEU A 40 6.54 -13.45 -0.07
CA LEU A 40 6.71 -14.90 0.12
C LEU A 40 6.54 -15.69 -1.18
N GLN A 41 5.77 -15.18 -2.13
CA GLN A 41 5.52 -15.84 -3.41
C GLN A 41 6.56 -15.49 -4.48
N THR A 42 7.00 -14.23 -4.54
CA THR A 42 7.82 -13.69 -5.64
C THR A 42 9.23 -13.31 -5.23
N GLY A 43 9.52 -13.23 -3.93
CA GLY A 43 10.76 -12.69 -3.38
C GLY A 43 10.85 -11.17 -3.40
N GLN A 44 9.80 -10.46 -3.86
CA GLN A 44 9.74 -8.99 -3.93
C GLN A 44 8.44 -8.48 -3.31
N MET A 45 8.54 -7.51 -2.40
CA MET A 45 7.37 -6.92 -1.73
C MET A 45 6.66 -5.88 -2.59
N MET A 46 7.44 -5.13 -3.37
CA MET A 46 7.04 -4.14 -4.35
C MET A 46 8.01 -4.21 -5.54
N PRO A 47 7.65 -3.73 -6.73
CA PRO A 47 8.59 -3.66 -7.84
C PRO A 47 9.71 -2.64 -7.55
N ASP A 48 10.83 -2.73 -8.28
CA ASP A 48 12.00 -1.88 -8.05
C ASP A 48 11.71 -0.38 -8.24
N ASP A 49 10.74 -0.04 -9.10
CA ASP A 49 10.25 1.32 -9.34
C ASP A 49 9.08 1.72 -8.41
N GLY A 50 8.76 0.91 -7.39
CA GLY A 50 7.60 1.11 -6.51
C GLY A 50 7.58 2.48 -5.83
N LEU A 51 8.74 2.98 -5.37
CA LEU A 51 8.83 4.32 -4.78
C LEU A 51 8.55 5.43 -5.81
N ASP A 52 8.96 5.25 -7.07
CA ASP A 52 8.66 6.21 -8.14
C ASP A 52 7.17 6.21 -8.50
N GLN A 53 6.51 5.05 -8.47
CA GLN A 53 5.06 4.95 -8.63
C GLN A 53 4.34 5.70 -7.48
N LEU A 54 4.77 5.52 -6.22
CA LEU A 54 4.18 6.18 -5.06
C LEU A 54 4.39 7.70 -5.06
N ARG A 55 5.50 8.22 -5.59
CA ARG A 55 5.79 9.66 -5.67
C ARG A 55 4.74 10.47 -6.44
N THR A 56 3.95 9.81 -7.29
CA THR A 56 2.87 10.46 -8.05
C THR A 56 1.58 10.65 -7.24
N HIS A 57 1.50 10.07 -6.04
CA HIS A 57 0.32 10.11 -5.18
C HIS A 57 0.50 11.09 -4.02
N ASP A 58 -0.57 11.78 -3.64
CA ASP A 58 -0.56 12.74 -2.53
C ASP A 58 -0.44 12.07 -1.15
N ALA A 59 -0.92 10.83 -1.03
CA ALA A 59 -0.92 10.06 0.20
C ALA A 59 -0.96 8.56 -0.10
N VAL A 60 -0.46 7.76 0.84
CA VAL A 60 -0.51 6.30 0.79
C VAL A 60 -1.32 5.80 1.98
N TYR A 61 -2.31 4.94 1.71
CA TYR A 61 -3.07 4.25 2.74
C TYR A 61 -2.59 2.80 2.83
N LEU A 62 -1.84 2.49 3.89
CA LEU A 62 -1.31 1.15 4.13
C LEU A 62 -2.13 0.46 5.21
N GLY A 63 -2.44 -0.82 5.00
CA GLY A 63 -2.99 -1.69 6.03
C GLY A 63 -1.93 -2.10 7.06
N ALA A 64 -2.20 -3.19 7.78
CA ALA A 64 -1.21 -3.75 8.71
C ALA A 64 0.01 -4.29 7.94
N VAL A 65 1.20 -3.82 8.32
CA VAL A 65 2.48 -4.29 7.77
C VAL A 65 3.20 -5.10 8.85
N GLY A 66 3.41 -6.39 8.58
CA GLY A 66 4.10 -7.29 9.50
C GLY A 66 3.75 -8.76 9.23
N PHE A 67 4.76 -9.63 9.23
CA PHE A 67 4.56 -11.07 9.12
C PHE A 67 5.60 -11.79 10.00
N PRO A 68 5.21 -12.73 10.89
CA PRO A 68 6.14 -13.32 11.86
C PRO A 68 7.37 -14.03 11.28
N SER A 69 7.33 -14.41 10.00
CA SER A 69 8.44 -15.06 9.30
C SER A 69 9.16 -14.18 8.28
N VAL A 70 8.76 -12.91 8.14
CA VAL A 70 9.51 -11.91 7.35
C VAL A 70 10.29 -11.04 8.32
N PRO A 71 11.63 -10.93 8.18
CA PRO A 71 12.43 -10.08 9.05
C PRO A 71 11.93 -8.63 9.10
N ASP A 72 11.89 -8.04 10.30
CA ASP A 72 11.33 -6.71 10.55
C ASP A 72 11.94 -5.60 9.68
N HIS A 73 13.23 -5.71 9.33
CA HIS A 73 13.89 -4.72 8.47
C HIS A 73 13.39 -4.77 7.02
N VAL A 74 12.87 -5.91 6.54
CA VAL A 74 12.26 -6.04 5.21
C VAL A 74 10.80 -5.60 5.25
N SER A 75 10.08 -5.95 6.31
CA SER A 75 8.66 -5.61 6.43
C SER A 75 8.42 -4.12 6.72
N PHE A 76 9.25 -3.47 7.55
CA PHE A 76 9.00 -2.09 7.98
C PHE A 76 9.77 -1.02 7.18
N LEU A 77 10.92 -1.37 6.59
CA LEU A 77 11.81 -0.41 5.92
C LEU A 77 11.99 -0.67 4.41
N GLY A 78 11.43 -1.78 3.88
CA GLY A 78 11.77 -2.28 2.56
C GLY A 78 13.15 -2.94 2.52
N PRO A 79 13.55 -3.61 1.43
CA PRO A 79 14.91 -4.09 1.27
C PRO A 79 15.87 -2.89 1.39
N ALA A 80 16.78 -2.94 2.36
CA ALA A 80 17.79 -1.90 2.51
C ALA A 80 18.58 -1.81 1.20
N ASP A 81 18.45 -0.68 0.51
CA ASP A 81 19.21 -0.40 -0.68
C ASP A 81 20.69 -0.70 -0.43
N SER A 82 21.21 -1.64 -1.21
CA SER A 82 22.63 -1.78 -1.48
C SER A 82 23.12 -0.54 -2.23
N HIS A 83 23.33 0.56 -1.51
CA HIS A 83 24.13 1.67 -2.01
C HIS A 83 25.59 1.20 -2.07
N SER A 84 26.08 0.99 -3.29
CA SER A 84 27.50 1.19 -3.65
C SER A 84 27.62 2.52 -4.38
#